data_AF-A0A924S7F1-F1
#
_entry.id   AF-A0A924S7F1-F1
#
_cell.length_a   1.000
_cell.length_b   1.000
_cell.length_c   1.000
_cell.angle_alpha   90.00
_cell.angle_beta   90.00
_cell.angle_gamma   90.00
#
_symmetry.space_group_name_H-M   'P 1'
#
loop_
_entity.id
_entity.type
_entity.pdbx_description
1 polymer ?
#
loop_
_entity_poly.entity_id
_entity_poly.type
_entity_poly.pdbx_seq_one_letter_code
_entity_poly.pdbx_strand_id
1 'polypeptide(L)'
;MKLQTYDMELQEAVRMPSPGRCIYCGDNEGKLTDEHVIPYALGAHTAIFEKASCVACAQTIQKYEQRILRSQLGVFRARIDAPTRNRKDRPTHQDLHFIEVDRDGRQIRDLGNRSFSIDDTPLNLCVWQLAPPRILGEQRTEEEHVGQPWASIAQSVSQKALAMRLAREVAEETGAEHVAIKVDTINRDDFLRFLVKTAHAYAVFEKGLGSFRSLTTDIILNRDDNLAQYIGSSPINPEYESSLSNMTELGLGVVKDGPAAGYTAVYIRLYPMLGTPPHVVVVGEPP
;
A
#
# COMPACT_ATOMS: atom_id res chain seq x y z
N MET A 1 -12.25 0.48 17.88
CA MET A 1 -11.45 1.17 16.84
C MET A 1 -12.27 2.36 16.38
N LYS A 2 -11.69 3.55 16.32
CA LYS A 2 -12.31 4.71 15.69
C LYS A 2 -11.83 4.72 14.25
N LEU A 3 -12.71 4.37 13.31
CA LEU A 3 -12.39 4.39 11.88
C LEU A 3 -12.58 5.82 11.35
N GLN A 4 -11.61 6.31 10.58
CA GLN A 4 -11.68 7.53 9.81
C GLN A 4 -11.53 7.18 8.32
N THR A 5 -12.48 7.64 7.53
CA THR A 5 -12.45 7.52 6.08
C THR A 5 -11.99 8.84 5.49
N TYR A 6 -11.02 8.78 4.58
CA TYR A 6 -10.55 9.97 3.88
C TYR A 6 -11.08 9.94 2.45
N ASP A 7 -12.07 10.79 2.19
CA ASP A 7 -12.46 11.16 0.83
C ASP A 7 -11.47 12.19 0.31
N MET A 8 -10.75 11.81 -0.73
CA MET A 8 -9.67 12.62 -1.27
C MET A 8 -10.09 13.56 -2.39
N GLU A 9 -11.31 13.41 -2.92
CA GLU A 9 -11.86 14.35 -3.88
C GLU A 9 -12.17 15.69 -3.22
N LEU A 10 -12.48 15.68 -1.92
CA LEU A 10 -12.80 16.87 -1.12
C LEU A 10 -11.58 17.77 -0.83
N GLN A 11 -10.35 17.25 -0.95
CA GLN A 11 -9.08 17.97 -0.71
C GLN A 11 -9.00 18.77 0.60
N GLU A 12 -9.76 18.40 1.64
CA GLU A 12 -9.69 19.06 2.94
C GLU A 12 -8.34 18.79 3.61
N ALA A 13 -7.50 19.82 3.69
CA ALA A 13 -6.14 19.70 4.23
C ALA A 13 -6.12 19.95 5.74
N VAL A 14 -5.84 18.92 6.52
CA VAL A 14 -5.57 19.06 7.96
C VAL A 14 -4.05 19.14 8.17
N ARG A 15 -3.62 20.22 8.80
CA ARG A 15 -2.22 20.44 9.19
C ARG A 15 -2.07 20.37 10.70
N MET A 16 -1.17 19.52 11.15
CA MET A 16 -0.79 19.44 12.55
C MET A 16 0.51 20.20 12.83
N PRO A 17 0.58 20.93 13.96
CA PRO A 17 1.76 21.70 14.32
C PRO A 17 2.94 20.77 14.64
N SER A 18 4.16 21.31 14.55
CA SER A 18 5.36 20.51 14.78
C SER A 18 5.40 19.86 16.16
N PRO A 19 5.75 18.56 16.26
CA PRO A 19 5.96 17.88 17.53
C PRO A 19 7.31 18.22 18.18
N GLY A 20 8.09 19.13 17.58
CA GLY A 20 9.39 19.60 18.10
C GLY A 20 10.55 18.63 17.90
N ARG A 21 10.31 17.45 17.31
CA ARG A 21 11.33 16.43 17.00
C ARG A 21 10.83 15.44 15.96
N CYS A 22 11.74 14.69 15.35
CA CYS A 22 11.42 13.66 14.37
C CYS A 22 10.55 12.55 14.97
N ILE A 23 9.41 12.24 14.35
CA ILE A 23 8.48 11.20 14.82
C ILE A 23 9.03 9.78 14.64
N TYR A 24 10.11 9.62 13.87
CA TYR A 24 10.72 8.31 13.59
C TYR A 24 11.96 8.04 14.45
N CYS A 25 12.91 8.97 14.52
CA CYS A 25 14.16 8.78 15.25
C CYS A 25 14.28 9.61 16.54
N GLY A 26 13.36 10.55 16.79
CA GLY A 26 13.40 11.43 17.96
C GLY A 26 14.37 12.62 17.86
N ASP A 27 15.15 12.75 16.79
CA ASP A 27 16.08 13.87 16.58
C ASP A 27 15.35 15.22 16.58
N ASN A 28 15.86 16.17 17.37
CA ASN A 28 15.34 17.52 17.53
C ASN A 28 16.38 18.61 17.23
N GLU A 29 17.60 18.22 16.85
CA GLU A 29 18.69 19.17 16.56
C GLU A 29 18.81 19.42 15.04
N GLY A 30 18.48 18.40 14.23
CA GLY A 30 18.54 18.48 12.78
C GLY A 30 17.43 19.32 12.13
N LYS A 31 17.60 19.62 10.83
CA LYS A 31 16.54 20.24 10.02
C LYS A 31 15.38 19.26 9.87
N LEU A 32 14.19 19.71 10.28
CA LEU A 32 12.93 18.98 10.12
C LEU A 32 12.20 19.41 8.84
N THR A 33 11.51 18.47 8.22
CA THR A 33 10.66 18.61 7.03
C THR A 33 9.22 18.22 7.35
N ASP A 34 8.29 18.71 6.55
CA ASP A 34 6.89 18.29 6.63
C ASP A 34 6.75 16.82 6.26
N GLU A 35 5.88 16.11 6.98
CA GLU A 35 5.61 14.70 6.80
C GLU A 35 4.17 14.51 6.33
N HIS A 36 3.99 13.71 5.28
CA HIS A 36 2.66 13.33 4.79
C HIS A 36 2.22 12.06 5.51
N VAL A 37 1.17 12.14 6.32
CA VAL A 37 0.62 10.98 7.03
C VAL A 37 0.13 9.96 6.01
N ILE A 38 -0.74 10.39 5.09
CA ILE A 38 -1.05 9.67 3.86
C ILE A 38 -0.17 10.30 2.76
N PRO A 39 0.65 9.51 2.04
CA PRO A 39 1.54 10.06 1.03
C PRO A 39 0.78 10.91 0.00
N TYR A 40 1.37 12.04 -0.40
CA TYR A 40 0.75 12.96 -1.35
C TYR A 40 0.24 12.29 -2.62
N ALA A 41 1.00 11.33 -3.12
CA ALA A 41 0.69 10.54 -4.29
C ALA A 41 -0.62 9.75 -4.19
N LEU A 42 -1.00 9.39 -2.97
CA LEU A 42 -2.22 8.69 -2.66
C LEU A 42 -3.27 9.57 -2.01
N GLY A 43 -2.98 10.78 -1.50
CA GLY A 43 -3.94 11.56 -0.70
C GLY A 43 -3.81 13.08 -0.81
N ALA A 44 -3.04 13.58 -1.77
CA ALA A 44 -2.73 15.00 -1.91
C ALA A 44 -2.25 15.63 -0.58
N HIS A 45 -2.94 16.65 -0.07
CA HIS A 45 -2.58 17.37 1.14
C HIS A 45 -3.53 17.09 2.31
N THR A 46 -4.24 15.96 2.29
CA THR A 46 -5.29 15.63 3.26
C THR A 46 -4.81 15.64 4.72
N ALA A 47 -3.64 15.08 4.99
CA ALA A 47 -3.07 15.06 6.35
C ALA A 47 -1.55 15.29 6.32
N ILE A 48 -1.13 16.44 6.87
CA ILE A 48 0.27 16.87 6.93
C ILE A 48 0.67 17.15 8.37
N PHE A 49 1.84 16.67 8.75
CA PHE A 49 2.48 16.97 10.01
C PHE A 49 3.66 17.91 9.78
N GLU A 50 3.57 19.13 10.25
CA GLU A 50 4.58 20.16 9.95
C GLU A 50 5.89 19.87 10.67
N LYS A 51 7.02 19.92 9.96
CA LYS A 51 8.36 19.73 10.56
C LYS A 51 8.40 18.53 11.53
N ALA A 52 7.97 17.36 11.04
CA ALA A 52 7.80 16.15 11.86
C ALA A 52 8.78 15.03 11.52
N SER A 53 9.55 15.16 10.43
CA SER A 53 10.55 14.16 10.00
C SER A 53 11.89 14.83 9.76
N CYS A 54 12.99 14.27 10.24
CA CYS A 54 14.32 14.81 9.92
C CYS A 54 14.73 14.42 8.49
N VAL A 55 15.62 15.20 7.87
CA VAL A 55 16.08 14.96 6.49
C VAL A 55 16.60 13.53 6.29
N ALA A 56 17.34 12.98 7.26
CA ALA A 56 17.88 11.62 7.16
C ALA A 56 16.78 10.55 7.12
N CYS A 57 15.77 10.65 7.99
CA CYS A 57 14.64 9.73 7.97
C CYS A 57 13.81 9.87 6.69
N ALA A 58 13.51 11.11 6.28
CA ALA A 58 12.80 11.38 5.05
C ALA A 58 13.50 10.78 3.82
N GLN A 59 14.83 10.88 3.73
CA GLN A 59 15.60 10.28 2.63
C GLN A 59 15.56 8.75 2.62
N THR A 60 15.58 8.11 3.78
CA THR A 60 15.44 6.65 3.88
C THR A 60 14.06 6.20 3.42
N ILE A 61 13.02 6.86 3.93
CA ILE A 61 11.61 6.55 3.65
C ILE A 61 11.28 6.77 2.17
N GLN A 62 11.72 7.91 1.62
CA GLN A 62 11.45 8.30 0.24
C GLN A 62 11.91 7.24 -0.78
N LYS A 63 12.96 6.46 -0.48
CA LYS A 63 13.47 5.42 -1.40
C LYS A 63 12.44 4.34 -1.69
N TYR A 64 11.85 3.74 -0.65
CA TYR A 64 10.83 2.70 -0.84
C TYR A 64 9.48 3.29 -1.23
N GLU A 65 9.09 4.45 -0.67
CA GLU A 65 7.84 5.11 -1.06
C GLU A 65 7.83 5.43 -2.56
N GLN A 66 8.93 5.94 -3.12
CA GLN A 66 8.98 6.23 -4.55
C GLN A 66 8.92 4.98 -5.42
N ARG A 67 9.50 3.85 -5.00
CA ARG A 67 9.38 2.58 -5.73
C ARG A 67 7.94 2.09 -5.76
N ILE A 68 7.21 2.16 -4.65
CA ILE A 68 5.78 1.85 -4.60
C ILE A 68 4.98 2.81 -5.48
N LEU A 69 5.15 4.12 -5.27
CA LEU A 69 4.25 5.12 -5.85
C LEU A 69 4.52 5.39 -7.34
N ARG A 70 5.77 5.32 -7.81
CA ARG A 70 6.13 5.58 -9.21
C ARG A 70 6.18 4.32 -10.05
N SER A 71 6.82 3.26 -9.55
CA SER A 71 7.01 2.05 -10.36
C SER A 71 5.76 1.17 -10.30
N GLN A 72 5.30 0.83 -9.09
CA GLN A 72 4.29 -0.21 -8.93
C GLN A 72 2.85 0.32 -9.04
N LEU A 73 2.59 1.51 -8.50
CA LEU A 73 1.29 2.19 -8.58
C LEU A 73 1.25 3.24 -9.70
N GLY A 74 2.30 3.41 -10.49
CA GLY A 74 2.44 4.51 -11.45
C GLY A 74 1.33 4.54 -12.51
N VAL A 75 1.14 3.43 -13.22
CA VAL A 75 0.10 3.31 -14.26
C VAL A 75 -1.29 3.39 -13.64
N PHE A 76 -1.53 2.65 -12.54
CA PHE A 76 -2.80 2.70 -11.83
C PHE A 76 -3.16 4.13 -11.39
N ARG A 77 -2.22 4.87 -10.82
CA ARG A 77 -2.41 6.27 -10.41
C ARG A 77 -2.65 7.21 -11.57
N ALA A 78 -1.98 7.00 -12.71
CA ALA A 78 -2.23 7.80 -13.91
C ALA A 78 -3.65 7.59 -14.45
N ARG A 79 -4.11 6.33 -14.48
CA ARG A 79 -5.45 5.92 -14.93
C ARG A 79 -6.60 6.51 -14.12
N ILE A 80 -6.42 6.66 -12.82
CA ILE A 80 -7.45 7.20 -11.92
C ILE A 80 -7.27 8.70 -11.64
N ASP A 81 -6.42 9.38 -12.41
CA ASP A 81 -6.03 10.78 -12.22
C ASP A 81 -5.56 11.14 -10.80
N ALA A 82 -4.89 10.21 -10.11
CA ALA A 82 -4.43 10.42 -8.73
C ALA A 82 -3.42 11.60 -8.63
N PRO A 83 -3.34 12.29 -7.48
CA PRO A 83 -2.52 13.49 -7.32
C PRO A 83 -1.07 13.30 -7.76
N THR A 84 -0.54 14.29 -8.49
CA THR A 84 0.87 14.33 -8.91
C THR A 84 1.37 15.76 -9.02
N ARG A 85 2.64 15.98 -8.67
CA ARG A 85 3.33 17.26 -8.87
C ARG A 85 3.89 17.41 -10.28
N ASN A 86 4.13 16.29 -10.96
CA ASN A 86 4.72 16.26 -12.30
C ASN A 86 3.74 15.60 -13.29
N ARG A 87 2.67 16.32 -13.68
CA ARG A 87 1.67 15.78 -14.61
C ARG A 87 2.26 15.33 -15.95
N LYS A 88 3.26 16.05 -16.44
CA LYS A 88 3.97 15.75 -17.69
C LYS A 88 4.80 14.46 -17.66
N ASP A 89 5.17 13.97 -16.46
CA ASP A 89 5.97 12.75 -16.30
C ASP A 89 5.08 11.51 -16.11
N ARG A 90 3.75 11.65 -16.22
CA ARG A 90 2.84 10.51 -16.06
C ARG A 90 3.03 9.51 -17.21
N PRO A 91 3.01 8.20 -16.92
CA PRO A 91 3.05 7.20 -17.98
C PRO A 91 1.84 7.37 -18.90
N THR A 92 2.09 7.39 -20.19
CA THR A 92 1.04 7.36 -21.24
C THR A 92 0.92 5.97 -21.85
N HIS A 93 1.92 5.12 -21.65
CA HIS A 93 1.96 3.75 -22.14
C HIS A 93 2.34 2.79 -21.03
N GLN A 94 1.95 1.52 -21.19
CA GLN A 94 2.34 0.43 -20.32
C GLN A 94 2.77 -0.77 -21.19
N ASP A 95 3.92 -1.34 -20.84
CA ASP A 95 4.36 -2.62 -21.38
C ASP A 95 3.68 -3.75 -20.61
N LEU A 96 2.93 -4.59 -21.33
CA LEU A 96 2.37 -5.82 -20.78
C LEU A 96 3.23 -7.00 -21.24
N HIS A 97 3.63 -7.85 -20.28
CA HIS A 97 4.42 -9.06 -20.55
C HIS A 97 3.50 -10.25 -20.81
N PHE A 98 3.62 -10.87 -21.98
CA PHE A 98 2.82 -12.04 -22.35
C PHE A 98 3.64 -13.32 -22.27
N ILE A 99 2.99 -14.38 -21.79
CA ILE A 99 3.55 -15.72 -21.71
C ILE A 99 2.54 -16.73 -22.24
N GLU A 100 3.04 -17.81 -22.84
CA GLU A 100 2.26 -18.99 -23.10
C GLU A 100 2.30 -19.90 -21.88
N VAL A 101 1.15 -20.48 -21.53
CA VAL A 101 1.00 -21.34 -20.35
C VAL A 101 0.37 -22.68 -20.70
N ASP A 102 0.62 -23.71 -19.90
CA ASP A 102 -0.11 -24.97 -19.98
C ASP A 102 -1.50 -24.86 -19.32
N ARG A 103 -2.24 -25.97 -19.30
CA ARG A 103 -3.56 -26.05 -18.65
C ARG A 103 -3.51 -25.84 -17.13
N ASP A 104 -2.34 -25.99 -16.51
CA ASP A 104 -2.11 -25.77 -15.09
C ASP A 104 -1.56 -24.34 -14.81
N GLY A 105 -1.44 -23.49 -15.85
CA GLY A 105 -0.93 -22.13 -15.73
C GLY A 105 0.61 -22.03 -15.64
N ARG A 106 1.35 -23.12 -15.88
CA ARG A 106 2.81 -23.08 -15.89
C ARG A 106 3.32 -22.50 -17.19
N GLN A 107 4.30 -21.61 -17.10
CA GLN A 107 4.91 -20.98 -18.26
C GLN A 107 5.57 -22.04 -19.16
N ILE A 108 5.17 -22.04 -20.43
CA ILE A 108 5.76 -22.85 -21.51
C ILE A 108 6.78 -22.00 -22.28
N ARG A 109 6.38 -20.79 -22.67
CA ARG A 109 7.15 -19.91 -23.57
C ARG A 109 6.95 -18.45 -23.19
N ASP A 110 8.01 -17.67 -23.30
CA ASP A 110 7.95 -16.21 -23.21
C ASP A 110 7.53 -15.62 -24.57
N LEU A 111 6.47 -14.80 -24.60
CA LEU A 111 5.95 -14.16 -25.82
C LEU A 111 6.35 -12.67 -25.91
N GLY A 112 7.13 -12.20 -24.93
CA GLY A 112 7.69 -10.86 -24.86
C GLY A 112 6.68 -9.79 -24.43
N ASN A 113 7.12 -8.55 -24.50
CA ASN A 113 6.32 -7.38 -24.14
C ASN A 113 5.57 -6.82 -25.35
N ARG A 114 4.41 -6.21 -25.10
CA ARG A 114 3.74 -5.31 -26.03
C ARG A 114 3.39 -4.01 -25.30
N SER A 115 3.65 -2.88 -25.96
CA SER A 115 3.36 -1.55 -25.42
C SER A 115 1.96 -1.13 -25.85
N PHE A 116 1.14 -0.70 -24.89
CA PHE A 116 -0.21 -0.18 -25.13
C PHE A 116 -0.34 1.22 -24.53
N SER A 117 -1.26 2.03 -25.06
CA SER A 117 -1.76 3.18 -24.31
C SER A 117 -2.31 2.71 -22.97
N ILE A 118 -2.08 3.47 -21.89
CA ILE A 118 -2.63 3.10 -20.57
C ILE A 118 -4.16 2.99 -20.59
N ASP A 119 -4.84 3.75 -21.46
CA ASP A 119 -6.30 3.72 -21.57
C ASP A 119 -6.81 2.40 -22.17
N ASP A 120 -5.97 1.68 -22.89
CA ASP A 120 -6.28 0.40 -23.55
C ASP A 120 -5.80 -0.81 -22.73
N THR A 121 -5.15 -0.61 -21.58
CA THR A 121 -4.75 -1.71 -20.69
C THR A 121 -5.82 -2.00 -19.63
N PRO A 122 -5.82 -3.21 -19.02
CA PRO A 122 -6.66 -3.48 -17.87
C PRO A 122 -6.26 -2.62 -16.65
N LEU A 123 -7.23 -2.01 -15.98
CA LEU A 123 -7.01 -1.37 -14.68
C LEU A 123 -6.71 -2.44 -13.66
N ASN A 124 -5.49 -2.42 -13.12
CA ASN A 124 -5.08 -3.39 -12.11
C ASN A 124 -4.33 -2.69 -10.97
N LEU A 125 -4.79 -2.96 -9.75
CA LEU A 125 -4.09 -2.66 -8.52
C LEU A 125 -3.65 -3.97 -7.89
N CYS A 126 -2.35 -4.11 -7.66
CA CYS A 126 -1.80 -5.22 -6.88
C CYS A 126 -1.48 -4.77 -5.46
N VAL A 127 -1.76 -5.59 -4.46
CA VAL A 127 -1.32 -5.42 -3.06
C VAL A 127 -0.99 -6.78 -2.47
N TRP A 128 -0.45 -6.83 -1.24
CA TRP A 128 -0.17 -8.09 -0.56
C TRP A 128 -1.32 -8.50 0.37
N GLN A 129 -1.71 -9.78 0.33
CA GLN A 129 -2.59 -10.41 1.31
C GLN A 129 -1.75 -11.35 2.18
N LEU A 130 -1.91 -11.29 3.50
CA LEU A 130 -1.03 -11.95 4.48
C LEU A 130 -1.88 -12.59 5.59
N ALA A 131 -1.28 -13.44 6.41
CA ALA A 131 -1.77 -13.69 7.76
C ALA A 131 -1.78 -12.41 8.62
N PRO A 132 -2.56 -12.37 9.72
CA PRO A 132 -2.44 -11.32 10.72
C PRO A 132 -1.02 -11.21 11.31
N PRO A 133 -0.63 -10.05 11.88
CA PRO A 133 0.70 -9.89 12.48
C PRO A 133 0.99 -10.95 13.55
N ARG A 134 2.21 -11.51 13.57
CA ARG A 134 2.60 -12.55 14.55
C ARG A 134 2.42 -12.08 15.99
N ILE A 135 2.60 -10.79 16.26
CA ILE A 135 2.44 -10.23 17.62
C ILE A 135 1.02 -10.40 18.19
N LEU A 136 0.01 -10.61 17.33
CA LEU A 136 -1.36 -10.91 17.77
C LEU A 136 -1.53 -12.34 18.29
N GLY A 137 -0.55 -13.23 18.08
CA GLY A 137 -0.54 -14.59 18.62
C GLY A 137 -1.44 -15.59 17.89
N GLU A 138 -1.98 -15.24 16.72
CA GLU A 138 -2.71 -16.19 15.88
C GLU A 138 -1.77 -17.28 15.34
N GLN A 139 -2.19 -18.55 15.44
CA GLN A 139 -1.44 -19.68 14.89
C GLN A 139 -1.60 -19.70 13.37
N ARG A 140 -0.52 -19.42 12.64
CA ARG A 140 -0.44 -19.36 11.18
C ARG A 140 0.88 -19.95 10.72
N THR A 141 0.93 -20.45 9.49
CA THR A 141 2.17 -20.94 8.90
C THR A 141 3.05 -19.79 8.41
N GLU A 142 4.33 -20.07 8.19
CA GLU A 142 5.26 -19.08 7.64
C GLU A 142 4.88 -18.66 6.23
N GLU A 143 4.35 -19.58 5.43
CA GLU A 143 3.83 -19.28 4.08
C GLU A 143 2.65 -18.29 4.14
N GLU A 144 1.75 -18.42 5.12
CA GLU A 144 0.67 -17.45 5.31
C GLU A 144 1.21 -16.06 5.68
N HIS A 145 2.29 -15.97 6.47
CA HIS A 145 2.94 -14.70 6.82
C HIS A 145 3.79 -14.10 5.69
N VAL A 146 4.34 -14.92 4.80
CA VAL A 146 4.92 -14.46 3.53
C VAL A 146 3.81 -13.87 2.66
N GLY A 147 2.65 -14.52 2.63
CA GLY A 147 1.45 -14.07 1.95
C GLY A 147 1.51 -14.24 0.44
N GLN A 148 0.53 -13.66 -0.23
CA GLN A 148 0.36 -13.76 -1.67
C GLN A 148 -0.06 -12.42 -2.27
N PRO A 149 0.30 -12.16 -3.55
CA PRO A 149 -0.24 -11.01 -4.27
C PRO A 149 -1.76 -11.14 -4.45
N TRP A 150 -2.45 -10.04 -4.21
CA TRP A 150 -3.86 -9.84 -4.55
C TRP A 150 -3.92 -8.85 -5.71
N ALA A 151 -4.78 -9.09 -6.70
CA ALA A 151 -4.92 -8.24 -7.89
C ALA A 151 -6.38 -7.86 -8.16
N SER A 152 -6.66 -6.56 -8.31
CA SER A 152 -8.03 -6.06 -8.49
C SER A 152 -8.67 -6.52 -9.79
N ILE A 153 -7.88 -6.83 -10.83
CA ILE A 153 -8.39 -7.37 -12.08
C ILE A 153 -9.20 -8.66 -11.84
N ALA A 154 -8.84 -9.45 -10.83
CA ALA A 154 -9.56 -10.66 -10.46
C ALA A 154 -10.99 -10.38 -9.96
N GLN A 155 -11.31 -9.14 -9.61
CA GLN A 155 -12.63 -8.74 -9.09
C GLN A 155 -13.52 -8.07 -10.16
N SER A 156 -13.00 -7.77 -11.35
CA SER A 156 -13.74 -7.02 -12.38
C SER A 156 -13.95 -7.81 -13.66
N VAL A 157 -15.22 -8.07 -14.02
CA VAL A 157 -15.60 -8.76 -15.26
C VAL A 157 -15.11 -8.00 -16.50
N SER A 158 -15.27 -6.67 -16.53
CA SER A 158 -14.88 -5.86 -17.69
C SER A 158 -13.37 -5.79 -17.87
N GLN A 159 -12.60 -5.64 -16.79
CA GLN A 159 -11.14 -5.62 -16.87
C GLN A 159 -10.57 -7.00 -17.27
N LYS A 160 -11.15 -8.10 -16.78
CA LYS A 160 -10.81 -9.45 -17.25
C LYS A 160 -11.10 -9.64 -18.74
N ALA A 161 -12.27 -9.19 -19.21
CA ALA A 161 -12.63 -9.28 -20.61
C ALA A 161 -11.62 -8.55 -21.50
N LEU A 162 -11.17 -7.36 -21.08
CA LEU A 162 -10.11 -6.62 -21.78
C LEU A 162 -8.78 -7.40 -21.81
N ALA A 163 -8.31 -7.91 -20.66
CA ALA A 163 -7.10 -8.71 -20.61
C ALA A 163 -7.17 -9.96 -21.52
N MET A 164 -8.32 -10.64 -21.52
CA MET A 164 -8.55 -11.80 -22.39
C MET A 164 -8.59 -11.43 -23.87
N ARG A 165 -9.06 -10.23 -24.25
CA ARG A 165 -8.97 -9.77 -25.64
C ARG A 165 -7.52 -9.58 -26.07
N LEU A 166 -6.74 -8.85 -25.27
CA LEU A 166 -5.32 -8.62 -25.56
C LEU A 166 -4.53 -9.94 -25.64
N ALA A 167 -4.81 -10.89 -24.73
CA ALA A 167 -4.20 -12.20 -24.77
C ALA A 167 -4.57 -12.99 -26.04
N ARG A 168 -5.82 -12.88 -26.52
CA ARG A 168 -6.24 -13.52 -27.78
C ARG A 168 -5.56 -12.92 -29.00
N GLU A 169 -5.42 -11.60 -29.05
CA GLU A 169 -4.69 -10.93 -30.13
C GLU A 169 -3.25 -11.45 -30.22
N VAL A 170 -2.56 -11.55 -29.08
CA VAL A 170 -1.20 -12.13 -29.04
C VAL A 170 -1.20 -13.62 -29.39
N ALA A 171 -2.23 -14.39 -29.00
CA ALA A 171 -2.36 -15.79 -29.37
C ALA A 171 -2.48 -15.96 -30.91
N GLU A 172 -3.31 -15.16 -31.56
CA GLU A 172 -3.48 -15.13 -33.01
C GLU A 172 -2.18 -14.75 -33.74
N GLU A 173 -1.46 -13.74 -33.23
CA GLU A 173 -0.17 -13.31 -33.77
C GLU A 173 0.92 -14.38 -33.67
N THR A 174 0.95 -15.11 -32.54
CA THR A 174 2.07 -16.00 -32.19
C THR A 174 1.80 -17.49 -32.42
N GLY A 175 0.56 -17.84 -32.74
CA GLY A 175 0.09 -19.23 -32.83
C GLY A 175 0.09 -19.97 -31.49
N ALA A 176 0.12 -19.25 -30.36
CA ALA A 176 0.09 -19.84 -29.02
C ALA A 176 -1.32 -20.34 -28.65
N GLU A 177 -1.41 -21.44 -27.90
CA GLU A 177 -2.71 -22.04 -27.54
C GLU A 177 -3.37 -21.34 -26.33
N HIS A 178 -2.58 -21.07 -25.29
CA HIS A 178 -3.05 -20.42 -24.06
C HIS A 178 -2.09 -19.29 -23.67
N VAL A 179 -2.54 -18.04 -23.88
CA VAL A 179 -1.76 -16.85 -23.56
C VAL A 179 -2.26 -16.21 -22.27
N ALA A 180 -1.32 -15.84 -21.40
CA ALA A 180 -1.57 -15.09 -20.18
C ALA A 180 -0.76 -13.79 -20.17
N ILE A 181 -1.31 -12.76 -19.51
CA ILE A 181 -0.58 -11.55 -19.17
C ILE A 181 0.06 -11.78 -17.81
N LYS A 182 1.37 -11.66 -17.73
CA LYS A 182 2.10 -11.69 -16.48
C LYS A 182 1.82 -10.40 -15.73
N VAL A 183 1.24 -10.53 -14.54
CA VAL A 183 0.98 -9.40 -13.65
C VAL A 183 2.21 -9.18 -12.79
N ASP A 184 2.84 -8.02 -12.94
CA ASP A 184 3.93 -7.63 -12.06
C ASP A 184 3.45 -7.53 -10.62
N THR A 185 4.24 -8.09 -9.72
CA THR A 185 3.95 -8.05 -8.29
C THR A 185 4.62 -6.84 -7.66
N ILE A 186 3.92 -6.28 -6.67
CA ILE A 186 4.46 -5.23 -5.80
C ILE A 186 5.61 -5.81 -4.99
N ASN A 187 6.72 -5.07 -4.83
CA ASN A 187 7.77 -5.47 -3.89
C ASN A 187 7.17 -5.51 -2.49
N ARG A 188 7.12 -6.71 -1.91
CA ARG A 188 6.48 -6.98 -0.62
C ARG A 188 7.02 -6.07 0.47
N ASP A 189 8.33 -6.05 0.62
CA ASP A 189 8.97 -5.44 1.77
C ASP A 189 8.87 -3.91 1.75
N ASP A 190 8.96 -3.32 0.56
CA ASP A 190 8.70 -1.89 0.35
C ASP A 190 7.24 -1.53 0.65
N PHE A 191 6.29 -2.38 0.23
CA PHE A 191 4.86 -2.15 0.43
C PHE A 191 4.49 -2.25 1.91
N LEU A 192 5.02 -3.24 2.61
CA LEU A 192 4.78 -3.38 4.04
C LEU A 192 5.42 -2.24 4.83
N ARG A 193 6.62 -1.78 4.49
CA ARG A 193 7.20 -0.57 5.10
C ARG A 193 6.41 0.69 4.84
N PHE A 194 5.92 0.83 3.62
CA PHE A 194 5.02 1.92 3.23
C PHE A 194 3.77 1.97 4.12
N LEU A 195 3.13 0.83 4.36
CA LEU A 195 1.98 0.73 5.27
C LEU A 195 2.38 1.01 6.72
N VAL A 196 3.49 0.46 7.21
CA VAL A 196 3.97 0.69 8.57
C VAL A 196 4.29 2.16 8.83
N LYS A 197 4.94 2.84 7.88
CA LYS A 197 5.20 4.28 7.94
C LYS A 197 3.90 5.08 8.03
N THR A 198 2.94 4.76 7.17
CA THR A 198 1.62 5.40 7.14
C THR A 198 0.90 5.20 8.48
N ALA A 199 0.91 3.97 9.01
CA ALA A 199 0.33 3.63 10.30
C ALA A 199 0.95 4.40 11.45
N HIS A 200 2.28 4.42 11.56
CA HIS A 200 2.97 5.13 12.63
C HIS A 200 2.71 6.63 12.56
N ALA A 201 2.84 7.25 11.38
CA ALA A 201 2.55 8.66 11.19
C ALA A 201 1.11 9.00 11.59
N TYR A 202 0.14 8.17 11.19
CA TYR A 202 -1.27 8.34 11.53
C TYR A 202 -1.55 8.18 13.02
N ALA A 203 -0.95 7.20 13.68
CA ALA A 203 -1.09 7.02 15.13
C ALA A 203 -0.53 8.21 15.92
N VAL A 204 0.62 8.75 15.51
CA VAL A 204 1.19 9.95 16.12
C VAL A 204 0.34 11.19 15.80
N PHE A 205 -0.23 11.27 14.60
CA PHE A 205 -1.15 12.34 14.23
C PHE A 205 -2.39 12.36 15.15
N GLU A 206 -3.04 11.22 15.34
CA GLU A 206 -4.26 11.14 16.15
C GLU A 206 -4.01 11.21 17.67
N LYS A 207 -2.92 10.63 18.18
CA LYS A 207 -2.66 10.52 19.64
C LYS A 207 -1.60 11.47 20.18
N GLY A 208 -0.83 12.12 19.31
CA GLY A 208 0.36 12.87 19.68
C GLY A 208 1.60 12.00 19.90
N LEU A 209 2.77 12.65 19.79
CA LEU A 209 4.07 12.01 19.97
C LEU A 209 4.31 11.62 21.43
N GLY A 210 4.79 10.38 21.65
CA GLY A 210 5.04 9.83 22.99
C GLY A 210 3.82 9.18 23.65
N SER A 211 2.69 9.07 22.95
CA SER A 211 1.47 8.39 23.43
C SER A 211 1.56 6.85 23.43
N PHE A 212 2.65 6.30 22.93
CA PHE A 212 3.00 4.88 22.91
C PHE A 212 4.52 4.73 22.74
N ARG A 213 5.08 3.61 23.21
CA ARG A 213 6.46 3.21 22.87
C ARG A 213 6.42 2.52 21.51
N SER A 214 7.06 3.12 20.51
CA SER A 214 7.00 2.59 19.13
C SER A 214 7.75 1.27 19.00
N LEU A 215 7.15 0.34 18.27
CA LEU A 215 7.71 -0.96 17.94
C LEU A 215 8.22 -1.04 16.49
N THR A 216 7.99 0.01 15.69
CA THR A 216 8.07 -0.08 14.23
C THR A 216 9.04 0.92 13.59
N THR A 217 9.68 1.79 14.37
CA THR A 217 10.63 2.79 13.84
C THR A 217 11.82 2.15 13.12
N ASP A 218 12.36 1.04 13.62
CA ASP A 218 13.46 0.35 12.93
C ASP A 218 13.04 -0.33 11.62
N ILE A 219 11.79 -0.81 11.53
CA ILE A 219 11.19 -1.26 10.26
C ILE A 219 11.09 -0.09 9.28
N ILE A 220 10.54 1.06 9.72
CA ILE A 220 10.34 2.27 8.90
C ILE A 220 11.67 2.81 8.38
N LEU A 221 12.71 2.77 9.22
CA LEU A 221 14.05 3.25 8.92
C LEU A 221 14.94 2.19 8.24
N ASN A 222 14.36 1.07 7.82
CA ASN A 222 15.05 0.01 7.08
C ASN A 222 16.26 -0.57 7.84
N ARG A 223 16.11 -0.74 9.16
CA ARG A 223 17.10 -1.34 10.09
C ARG A 223 16.69 -2.73 10.57
N ASP A 224 15.42 -3.07 10.41
CA ASP A 224 14.86 -4.39 10.70
C ASP A 224 13.97 -4.82 9.52
N ASP A 225 13.96 -6.13 9.22
CA ASP A 225 13.20 -6.81 8.16
C ASP A 225 12.12 -7.75 8.70
N ASN A 226 11.92 -7.83 10.03
CA ASN A 226 10.88 -8.65 10.65
C ASN A 226 9.47 -8.04 10.51
N LEU A 227 9.05 -7.76 9.28
CA LEU A 227 7.79 -7.11 8.94
C LEU A 227 6.57 -7.88 9.47
N ALA A 228 6.55 -9.20 9.26
CA ALA A 228 5.42 -10.05 9.64
C ALA A 228 5.15 -10.06 11.16
N GLN A 229 6.10 -9.61 11.99
CA GLN A 229 5.87 -9.40 13.41
C GLN A 229 4.80 -8.34 13.67
N TYR A 230 4.82 -7.22 12.92
CA TYR A 230 4.07 -6.02 13.25
C TYR A 230 2.96 -5.68 12.24
N ILE A 231 3.04 -6.21 11.02
CA ILE A 231 2.05 -5.95 9.95
C ILE A 231 1.55 -7.25 9.31
N GLY A 232 0.25 -7.27 8.98
CA GLY A 232 -0.43 -8.38 8.34
C GLY A 232 -1.82 -7.96 7.83
N SER A 233 -2.59 -8.90 7.27
CA SER A 233 -3.98 -8.59 6.92
C SER A 233 -4.86 -8.50 8.16
N SER A 234 -5.83 -7.60 8.13
CA SER A 234 -6.79 -7.47 9.24
C SER A 234 -7.76 -8.65 9.19
N PRO A 235 -7.96 -9.39 10.30
CA PRO A 235 -9.00 -10.42 10.39
C PRO A 235 -10.41 -9.81 10.43
N ILE A 236 -10.50 -8.50 10.71
CA ILE A 236 -11.74 -7.75 10.77
C ILE A 236 -11.85 -6.92 9.49
N ASN A 237 -12.94 -7.14 8.75
CA ASN A 237 -13.40 -6.19 7.74
C ASN A 237 -14.57 -5.41 8.36
N PRO A 238 -14.41 -4.12 8.71
CA PRO A 238 -15.50 -3.34 9.26
C PRO A 238 -16.69 -3.35 8.29
N GLU A 239 -17.87 -3.75 8.76
CA GLU A 239 -19.11 -3.65 7.98
C GLU A 239 -19.50 -2.16 7.88
N TYR A 240 -19.16 -1.50 6.77
CA TYR A 240 -19.55 -0.12 6.53
C TYR A 240 -19.90 0.10 5.05
N GLU A 241 -20.81 1.05 4.79
CA GLU A 241 -21.02 1.63 3.48
C GLU A 241 -19.78 2.46 3.10
N SER A 242 -18.81 1.84 2.44
CA SER A 242 -17.69 2.59 1.85
C SER A 242 -18.26 3.53 0.79
N SER A 243 -18.02 4.85 0.95
CA SER A 243 -18.28 5.80 -0.14
C SER A 243 -17.44 5.40 -1.35
N LEU A 244 -18.03 5.52 -2.55
CA LEU A 244 -17.37 5.30 -3.83
C LEU A 244 -16.12 6.19 -4.03
N SER A 245 -16.02 7.29 -3.30
CA SER A 245 -14.92 8.26 -3.32
C SER A 245 -13.78 7.94 -2.32
N ASN A 246 -13.96 6.95 -1.42
CA ASN A 246 -12.94 6.61 -0.44
C ASN A 246 -11.77 5.85 -1.09
N MET A 247 -10.62 6.50 -1.15
CA MET A 247 -9.39 5.93 -1.70
C MET A 247 -8.48 5.36 -0.60
N THR A 248 -8.64 5.76 0.66
CA THR A 248 -7.89 5.19 1.79
C THR A 248 -8.73 5.26 3.07
N GLU A 249 -8.81 4.13 3.77
CA GLU A 249 -9.43 4.01 5.09
C GLU A 249 -8.35 3.80 6.14
N LEU A 250 -8.39 4.59 7.21
CA LEU A 250 -7.48 4.45 8.35
C LEU A 250 -8.29 4.31 9.63
N GLY A 251 -7.92 3.40 10.52
CA GLY A 251 -8.61 3.22 11.78
C GLY A 251 -7.64 3.09 12.94
N LEU A 252 -7.78 3.94 13.95
CA LEU A 252 -6.98 3.85 15.15
C LEU A 252 -7.69 3.00 16.20
N GLY A 253 -6.97 2.04 16.77
CA GLY A 253 -7.50 1.14 17.79
C GLY A 253 -6.47 0.71 18.82
N VAL A 254 -6.98 -0.04 19.79
CA VAL A 254 -6.19 -0.75 20.78
C VAL A 254 -6.55 -2.24 20.64
N VAL A 255 -5.54 -3.10 20.64
CA VAL A 255 -5.72 -4.55 20.64
C VAL A 255 -6.38 -4.94 21.96
N LYS A 256 -7.52 -5.63 21.90
CA LYS A 256 -8.33 -5.93 23.09
C LYS A 256 -7.81 -7.12 23.89
N ASP A 257 -7.41 -8.17 23.17
CA ASP A 257 -7.14 -9.50 23.74
C ASP A 257 -5.86 -10.10 23.13
N GLY A 258 -5.35 -11.16 23.74
CA GLY A 258 -4.16 -11.88 23.27
C GLY A 258 -2.83 -11.26 23.76
N PRO A 259 -1.69 -11.76 23.24
CA PRO A 259 -0.35 -11.36 23.70
C PRO A 259 -0.04 -9.86 23.55
N ALA A 260 -0.68 -9.18 22.61
CA ALA A 260 -0.54 -7.74 22.36
C ALA A 260 -1.68 -6.91 22.98
N ALA A 261 -2.45 -7.43 23.92
CA ALA A 261 -3.53 -6.68 24.56
C ALA A 261 -3.03 -5.33 25.12
N GLY A 262 -3.77 -4.26 24.85
CA GLY A 262 -3.40 -2.89 25.21
C GLY A 262 -2.51 -2.17 24.18
N TYR A 263 -2.00 -2.85 23.16
CA TYR A 263 -1.10 -2.24 22.17
C TYR A 263 -1.90 -1.37 21.21
N THR A 264 -1.30 -0.27 20.76
CA THR A 264 -1.88 0.60 19.74
C THR A 264 -1.73 -0.05 18.37
N ALA A 265 -2.83 -0.12 17.62
CA ALA A 265 -2.88 -0.68 16.28
C ALA A 265 -3.61 0.26 15.31
N VAL A 266 -3.20 0.21 14.05
CA VAL A 266 -3.79 0.98 12.96
C VAL A 266 -4.27 0.02 11.88
N TYR A 267 -5.57 0.11 11.57
CA TYR A 267 -6.18 -0.47 10.39
C TYR A 267 -5.90 0.40 9.17
N ILE A 268 -5.54 -0.21 8.05
CA ILE A 268 -5.33 0.47 6.77
C ILE A 268 -6.01 -0.32 5.66
N ARG A 269 -6.77 0.36 4.80
CA ARG A 269 -7.24 -0.22 3.55
C ARG A 269 -7.08 0.79 2.41
N LEU A 270 -6.34 0.42 1.39
CA LEU A 270 -6.12 1.26 0.20
C LEU A 270 -7.15 0.90 -0.86
N TYR A 271 -7.84 1.87 -1.46
CA TYR A 271 -8.82 1.69 -2.52
C TYR A 271 -9.90 0.62 -2.21
N PRO A 272 -10.65 0.77 -1.10
CA PRO A 272 -11.68 -0.20 -0.67
C PRO A 272 -12.69 -0.55 -1.78
N MET A 273 -13.00 0.39 -2.68
CA MET A 273 -13.90 0.18 -3.81
C MET A 273 -13.46 -0.91 -4.80
N LEU A 274 -12.17 -1.24 -4.83
CA LEU A 274 -11.65 -2.34 -5.63
C LEU A 274 -11.75 -3.70 -4.92
N GLY A 275 -12.21 -3.72 -3.67
CA GLY A 275 -12.28 -4.93 -2.84
C GLY A 275 -10.92 -5.34 -2.26
N THR A 276 -9.96 -4.41 -2.15
CA THR A 276 -8.62 -4.71 -1.64
C THR A 276 -8.65 -5.33 -0.24
N PRO A 277 -7.70 -6.21 0.10
CA PRO A 277 -7.58 -6.75 1.45
C PRO A 277 -7.23 -5.62 2.44
N PRO A 278 -7.85 -5.58 3.63
CA PRO A 278 -7.43 -4.68 4.68
C PRO A 278 -6.16 -5.18 5.38
N HIS A 279 -5.39 -4.25 5.93
CA HIS A 279 -4.18 -4.48 6.72
C HIS A 279 -4.34 -3.94 8.12
N VAL A 280 -3.57 -4.51 9.05
CA VAL A 280 -3.40 -3.99 10.39
C VAL A 280 -1.92 -3.91 10.73
N VAL A 281 -1.53 -2.80 11.36
CA VAL A 281 -0.18 -2.56 11.87
C VAL A 281 -0.25 -2.33 13.37
N VAL A 282 0.47 -3.13 14.16
CA VAL A 282 0.66 -2.90 15.59
C VAL A 282 1.84 -1.95 15.75
N VAL A 283 1.57 -0.67 16.01
CA VAL A 283 2.57 0.41 15.93
C VAL A 283 3.38 0.58 17.21
N GLY A 284 2.81 0.22 18.36
CA GLY A 284 3.45 0.45 19.64
C GLY A 284 2.67 -0.07 20.83
N GLU A 285 3.37 -0.26 21.94
CA GLU A 285 2.79 -0.65 23.23
C GLU A 285 2.50 0.57 24.11
N PRO A 286 1.71 0.42 25.19
CA PRO A 286 1.47 1.50 26.16
C PRO A 286 2.78 2.15 26.67
N PRO A 287 2.76 3.46 26.99
CA PRO A 287 3.92 4.17 27.50
C PRO A 287 4.39 3.68 28.87
#